data_AF-A0A730ZBS0-F1
#
_entry.id   AF-A0A730ZBS0-F1
#
_cell.length_a   1.000
_cell.length_b   1.000
_cell.length_c   1.000
_cell.angle_alpha   90.00
_cell.angle_beta   90.00
_cell.angle_gamma   90.00
#
_symmetry.space_group_name_H-M   'P 1'
#
loop_
_entity.id
_entity.type
_entity.pdbx_description
1 polymer ?
#
loop_
_entity_poly.entity_id
_entity_poly.type
_entity_poly.pdbx_seq_one_letter_code
_entity_poly.pdbx_strand_id
1 'polypeptide(L)'
;MALKLNRPAVPAATEGQPAATSAETARFISEASKKSVKGKGRLVNFRLTEAFEEILEAEAIRTGQSKTTVLKAALAMYNSQDENIKNHWLLESAKRG
;
A
#
# COMPACT_ATOMS: atom_id res chain seq x y z
N MET A 1 -28.18 -52.03 34.06
CA MET A 1 -27.01 -52.43 33.23
C MET A 1 -26.29 -51.17 32.79
N ALA A 2 -25.03 -50.97 33.17
CA ALA A 2 -24.25 -49.79 32.81
C ALA A 2 -23.37 -50.09 31.58
N LEU A 3 -23.54 -49.32 30.50
CA LEU A 3 -22.72 -49.41 29.30
C LEU A 3 -21.39 -48.70 29.53
N LYS A 4 -20.30 -49.47 29.65
CA LYS A 4 -18.92 -48.95 29.66
C LYS A 4 -18.52 -48.54 28.23
N LEU A 5 -18.43 -47.24 27.96
CA LEU A 5 -17.79 -46.69 26.76
C LEU A 5 -16.29 -46.51 27.00
N ASN A 6 -15.47 -47.13 26.16
CA ASN A 6 -14.03 -46.91 26.10
C ASN A 6 -13.75 -45.47 25.64
N ARG A 7 -13.23 -44.63 26.54
CA ARG A 7 -12.67 -43.33 26.15
C ARG A 7 -11.30 -43.59 25.52
N PRO A 8 -11.00 -43.06 24.33
CA PRO A 8 -9.66 -43.11 23.79
C PRO A 8 -8.73 -42.38 24.77
N ALA A 9 -7.59 -43.01 25.08
CA ALA A 9 -6.52 -42.38 25.84
C ALA A 9 -5.95 -41.24 24.99
N VAL A 10 -6.47 -40.03 25.19
CA VAL A 10 -5.74 -38.82 24.80
C VAL A 10 -4.48 -38.84 25.66
N PRO A 11 -3.27 -38.79 25.08
CA PRO A 11 -2.06 -38.72 25.87
C PRO A 11 -2.22 -37.56 26.85
N ALA A 12 -2.00 -37.88 28.12
CA ALA A 12 -1.92 -36.92 29.19
C ALA A 12 -1.10 -35.73 28.71
N ALA A 13 -1.60 -34.53 29.05
CA ALA A 13 -0.92 -33.26 28.92
C ALA A 13 0.60 -33.44 28.83
N THR A 14 1.15 -33.24 27.63
CA THR A 14 2.54 -32.83 27.53
C THR A 14 2.61 -31.47 28.22
N GLU A 15 2.99 -31.51 29.49
CA GLU A 15 3.62 -30.39 30.17
C GLU A 15 4.68 -29.83 29.22
N GLY A 16 4.46 -28.63 28.71
CA GLY A 16 5.40 -28.00 27.78
C GLY A 16 4.82 -27.14 26.67
N GLN A 17 3.52 -26.86 26.62
CA GLN A 17 3.07 -25.62 25.97
C GLN A 17 3.27 -24.49 27.00
N PRO A 18 4.30 -23.63 26.86
CA PRO A 18 4.30 -22.40 27.63
C PRO A 18 2.99 -21.68 27.26
N ALA A 19 2.17 -21.41 28.27
CA ALA A 19 1.06 -20.48 28.12
C ALA A 19 1.61 -19.28 27.34
N ALA A 20 1.06 -19.02 26.15
CA ALA A 20 1.57 -18.00 25.23
C ALA A 20 1.92 -16.78 26.07
N THR A 21 3.21 -16.46 26.14
CA THR A 21 3.66 -15.39 27.03
C THR A 21 2.91 -14.13 26.62
N SER A 22 2.53 -13.27 27.57
CA SER A 22 1.78 -12.04 27.23
C SER A 22 2.48 -11.23 26.12
N ALA A 23 3.82 -11.35 26.01
CA ALA A 23 4.64 -10.84 24.92
C ALA A 23 4.37 -11.51 23.55
N GLU A 24 4.15 -12.82 23.50
CA GLU A 24 3.80 -13.57 22.29
C GLU A 24 2.36 -13.26 21.85
N THR A 25 1.42 -13.17 22.79
CA THR A 25 0.05 -12.70 22.52
C THR A 25 0.05 -11.24 22.05
N ALA A 26 0.86 -10.36 22.65
CA ALA A 26 1.02 -8.98 22.20
C ALA A 26 1.69 -8.88 20.81
N ARG A 27 2.65 -9.76 20.49
CA ARG A 27 3.24 -9.87 19.15
C ARG A 27 2.24 -10.37 18.13
N PHE A 28 1.39 -11.35 18.48
CA PHE A 28 0.31 -11.85 17.62
C PHE A 28 -0.77 -10.79 17.38
N ILE A 29 -1.16 -10.02 18.40
CA ILE A 29 -2.08 -8.88 18.27
C ILE A 29 -1.44 -7.75 17.47
N SER A 30 -0.14 -7.48 17.63
CA SER A 30 0.59 -6.47 16.84
C SER A 30 0.75 -6.87 15.37
N GLU A 31 0.98 -8.15 15.09
CA GLU A 31 0.99 -8.72 13.74
C GLU A 31 -0.41 -8.67 13.11
N ALA A 32 -1.47 -9.01 13.85
CA ALA A 32 -2.85 -8.91 13.38
C ALA A 32 -3.33 -7.45 13.23
N SER A 33 -2.80 -6.53 14.05
CA SER A 33 -3.06 -5.09 13.97
C SER A 33 -2.15 -4.37 12.97
N LYS A 34 -1.20 -5.04 12.30
CA LYS A 34 -0.68 -4.58 11.01
C LYS A 34 -1.78 -4.75 9.98
N LYS A 35 -2.84 -3.96 10.13
CA LYS A 35 -3.75 -3.60 9.05
C LYS A 35 -2.82 -3.13 7.95
N SER A 36 -2.67 -3.93 6.90
CA SER A 36 -1.95 -3.51 5.69
C SER A 36 -2.45 -2.11 5.40
N VAL A 37 -1.58 -1.12 5.58
CA VAL A 37 -1.93 0.28 5.34
C VAL A 37 -2.08 0.36 3.82
N LYS A 38 -3.26 0.00 3.34
CA LYS A 38 -3.73 0.24 1.99
C LYS A 38 -3.59 1.74 1.81
N GLY A 39 -2.51 2.16 1.16
CA GLY A 39 -2.21 3.57 0.94
C GLY A 39 -0.94 4.12 1.61
N LYS A 40 -0.01 3.30 2.14
CA LYS A 40 1.33 3.83 2.41
C LYS A 40 1.99 4.19 1.08
N GLY A 41 2.01 5.48 0.75
CA GLY A 41 2.53 5.98 -0.51
C GLY A 41 3.96 5.49 -0.74
N ARG A 42 4.20 4.84 -1.88
CA ARG A 42 5.54 4.40 -2.27
C ARG A 42 6.33 5.61 -2.75
N LEU A 43 7.52 5.82 -2.21
CA LEU A 43 8.45 6.79 -2.77
C LEU A 43 8.90 6.27 -4.14
N VAL A 44 8.59 7.02 -5.19
CA VAL A 44 9.00 6.73 -6.56
C VAL A 44 9.95 7.84 -7.00
N ASN A 45 11.10 7.45 -7.54
CA ASN A 45 12.06 8.38 -8.13
C ASN A 45 11.88 8.33 -9.65
N PHE A 46 11.71 9.50 -10.25
CA PHE A 46 11.59 9.66 -11.70
C PHE A 46 12.60 10.71 -12.15
N ARG A 47 13.02 10.62 -13.41
CA ARG A 47 13.84 11.63 -14.07
C ARG A 47 12.92 12.46 -14.95
N LEU A 48 12.79 13.75 -14.66
CA LEU A 48 12.15 14.73 -15.54
C LEU A 48 13.22 15.54 -16.25
N THR A 49 12.93 15.97 -17.48
CA THR A 49 13.71 17.02 -18.14
C THR A 49 13.31 18.40 -17.57
N GLU A 50 14.21 19.38 -17.72
CA GLU A 50 14.08 20.73 -17.15
C GLU A 50 12.72 21.38 -17.49
N ALA A 51 12.25 21.22 -18.73
CA ALA A 51 10.96 21.73 -19.18
C ALA A 51 9.76 21.21 -18.36
N PHE A 52 9.78 19.93 -17.96
CA PHE A 52 8.69 19.37 -17.13
C PHE A 52 8.83 19.76 -15.66
N GLU A 53 10.05 20.01 -15.18
CA GLU A 53 10.28 20.53 -13.82
C GLU A 53 9.75 21.96 -13.68
N GLU A 54 10.03 22.83 -14.65
CA GLU A 54 9.51 24.21 -14.68
C GLU A 54 7.98 24.23 -14.68
N ILE A 55 7.33 23.38 -15.48
CA ILE A 55 5.86 23.25 -15.51
C ILE A 55 5.33 22.83 -14.14
N LEU A 56 5.96 21.83 -13.52
CA LEU A 56 5.54 21.33 -12.21
C LEU A 56 5.71 22.39 -11.12
N GLU A 57 6.78 23.18 -11.19
CA GLU A 57 7.07 24.26 -10.25
C GLU A 57 6.13 25.46 -10.44
N ALA A 58 5.89 25.88 -11.68
CA ALA A 58 4.92 26.92 -12.00
C ALA A 58 3.52 26.56 -11.49
N GLU A 59 3.09 25.31 -11.70
CA GLU A 59 1.79 24.84 -11.21
C GLU A 59 1.74 24.71 -9.69
N ALA A 60 2.84 24.32 -9.04
CA ALA A 60 2.93 24.30 -7.59
C ALA A 60 2.82 25.71 -6.99
N ILE A 61 3.49 26.71 -7.58
CA ILE A 61 3.40 28.11 -7.17
C ILE A 61 1.99 28.64 -7.39
N ARG A 62 1.40 28.39 -8.57
CA ARG A 62 0.06 28.87 -8.95
C ARG A 62 -1.04 28.33 -8.02
N THR A 63 -0.93 27.06 -7.64
CA THR A 63 -1.93 26.39 -6.79
C THR A 63 -1.63 26.50 -5.29
N GLY A 64 -0.41 26.91 -4.92
CA GLY A 64 0.07 26.89 -3.55
C GLY A 64 0.21 25.47 -2.98
N GLN A 65 0.20 24.44 -3.83
CA GLN A 65 0.23 23.04 -3.43
C GLN A 65 1.64 22.46 -3.60
N SER A 66 1.92 21.36 -2.89
CA SER A 66 3.17 20.63 -3.08
C SER A 66 3.27 20.07 -4.50
N LYS A 67 4.49 19.99 -5.05
CA LYS A 67 4.77 19.34 -6.35
C LYS A 67 4.15 17.93 -6.42
N THR A 68 4.15 17.19 -5.31
CA THR A 68 3.50 15.87 -5.20
C THR A 68 1.98 15.93 -5.35
N THR A 69 1.31 16.95 -4.82
CA THR A 69 -0.14 17.13 -4.96
C THR A 69 -0.50 17.48 -6.40
N VAL A 70 0.28 18.36 -7.05
CA VAL A 70 0.10 18.70 -8.46
C VAL A 70 0.28 17.46 -9.35
N LEU A 71 1.31 16.66 -9.10
CA LEU A 71 1.54 15.41 -9.82
C LEU A 71 0.38 14.43 -9.63
N LYS A 72 -0.17 14.31 -8.41
CA LYS A 72 -1.37 13.48 -8.17
C LYS A 72 -2.58 13.97 -8.96
N ALA A 73 -2.79 15.28 -9.03
CA ALA A 73 -3.88 15.86 -9.81
C ALA A 73 -3.70 15.59 -11.32
N ALA A 74 -2.48 15.72 -11.83
CA ALA A 74 -2.16 15.39 -13.22
C ALA A 74 -2.41 13.91 -13.54
N LEU A 75 -2.02 12.99 -12.65
CA LEU A 75 -2.28 11.56 -12.81
C LEU A 75 -3.78 11.22 -12.71
N ALA A 76 -4.52 11.90 -11.83
CA ALA A 76 -5.97 11.73 -11.73
C ALA A 76 -6.68 12.19 -13.01
N MET A 77 -6.27 13.35 -13.54
CA MET A 77 -6.74 13.85 -14.83
C MET A 77 -6.38 12.87 -15.95
N TYR A 78 -5.12 12.42 -16.02
CA TYR A 78 -4.69 11.44 -17.01
C TYR A 78 -5.55 10.19 -16.96
N ASN A 79 -5.83 9.64 -15.78
CA ASN A 79 -6.66 8.44 -15.63
C ASN A 79 -8.12 8.65 -16.10
N SER A 80 -8.68 9.86 -15.93
CA SER A 80 -10.06 10.17 -16.30
C SER A 80 -10.27 10.46 -17.78
N GLN A 81 -9.21 10.63 -18.59
CA GLN A 81 -9.33 10.89 -20.03
C GLN A 81 -9.57 9.60 -20.84
N ASP A 82 -10.13 9.75 -22.04
CA ASP A 82 -10.26 8.67 -23.02
C ASP A 82 -8.89 8.19 -23.53
N GLU A 83 -8.81 6.93 -23.95
CA GLU A 83 -7.56 6.32 -24.45
C GLU A 83 -6.94 7.09 -25.62
N ASN A 84 -7.76 7.64 -26.51
CA ASN A 84 -7.26 8.42 -27.64
C ASN A 84 -6.51 9.68 -27.18
N ILE A 85 -7.05 10.36 -26.17
CA ILE A 85 -6.44 11.57 -25.59
C ILE A 85 -5.17 11.20 -24.82
N LYS A 86 -5.18 10.10 -24.07
CA LYS A 86 -3.99 9.56 -23.39
C LYS A 86 -2.86 9.27 -24.39
N ASN A 87 -3.17 8.57 -25.47
CA ASN A 87 -2.20 8.22 -26.51
C ASN A 87 -1.64 9.46 -27.21
N HIS A 88 -2.49 10.45 -27.50
CA HIS A 88 -2.05 11.73 -28.07
C HIS A 88 -1.01 12.42 -27.16
N TRP A 89 -1.31 12.57 -25.87
CA TRP A 89 -0.40 13.21 -24.93
C TRP A 89 0.86 12.38 -24.65
N LEU A 90 0.78 11.04 -24.72
CA LEU A 90 1.95 10.18 -24.59
C LEU A 90 2.94 10.42 -25.75
N LEU A 91 2.43 10.51 -26.98
CA LEU A 91 3.24 10.83 -28.17
C LEU A 91 3.82 12.25 -28.12
N GLU A 92 3.00 13.23 -27.73
CA GLU A 92 3.45 14.63 -27.58
C GLU A 92 4.49 14.78 -26.46
N SER A 93 4.36 14.02 -25.37
CA SER A 93 5.36 14.04 -24.28
C SER A 93 6.70 13.46 -24.73
N ALA A 94 6.70 12.40 -25.55
CA ALA A 94 7.92 11.79 -26.08
C ALA A 94 8.65 12.71 -27.07
N LYS A 95 7.92 13.60 -27.75
CA LYS A 95 8.50 14.62 -28.64
C LYS A 95 9.17 15.78 -27.91
N ARG A 96 8.80 16.00 -26.64
CA ARG A 96 9.31 17.08 -25.78
C ARG A 96 10.42 16.62 -24.82
N GLY A 97 10.73 15.31 -24.80
CA GLY A 97 11.77 14.69 -23.98
C GLY A 97 13.12 14.63 -24.67
#